data_AF-A0A1X0QWL4-F1
#
_entry.id   AF-A0A1X0QWL4-F1
#
_cell.length_a   1.000
_cell.length_b   1.000
_cell.length_c   1.000
_cell.angle_alpha   90.00
_cell.angle_beta   90.00
_cell.angle_gamma   90.00
#
_symmetry.space_group_name_H-M   'P 1'
#
loop_
_entity.id
_entity.type
_entity.pdbx_description
1 polymer ?
#
loop_
_entity_poly.entity_id
_entity_poly.type
_entity_poly.pdbx_seq_one_letter_code
_entity_poly.pdbx_strand_id
1 'polypeptide(L)'
;AEQTLSQQPSSTVFVEGFSRFLQARSEQSTVLSRFYGHTITNHDNGYLLFRKACLSAYFNKQRANQKPIQNLGAKFGEGAMFVMGNWSAPHARYHEPIRGLGFRRLLKKHGFQVYLIDEYKTSRCCPTCHNESLRTFRRVPNPRPYQRERYSTVVCHGLLRCTNLYCRPTMAALDRYRLWNRDVAVCLNYLHILRGLRLNGMVPHRL
;
A
#
# COMPACT_ATOMS: atom_id res chain seq x y z
N ALA A 1 -31.82 -2.80 16.31
CA ALA A 1 -30.83 -3.90 16.29
C ALA A 1 -29.44 -3.41 15.88
N GLU A 2 -29.17 -3.10 14.61
CA GLU A 2 -27.79 -2.71 14.19
C GLU A 2 -27.33 -1.37 14.74
N GLN A 3 -28.21 -0.37 14.76
CA GLN A 3 -27.91 0.94 15.34
C GLN A 3 -27.59 0.83 16.85
N THR A 4 -28.27 -0.07 17.55
CA THR A 4 -28.00 -0.39 18.97
C THR A 4 -26.59 -0.95 19.16
N LEU A 5 -26.15 -1.86 18.28
CA LEU A 5 -24.79 -2.40 18.31
C LEU A 5 -23.74 -1.36 17.88
N SER A 6 -24.07 -0.44 16.97
CA SER A 6 -23.15 0.63 16.55
C SER A 6 -22.83 1.62 17.69
N GLN A 7 -23.73 1.78 18.66
CA GLN A 7 -23.51 2.63 19.83
C GLN A 7 -22.60 1.97 20.88
N GLN A 8 -22.38 0.66 20.79
CA GLN A 8 -21.54 -0.10 21.71
C GLN A 8 -20.42 -0.81 20.93
N PRO A 9 -19.24 -0.19 20.76
CA PRO A 9 -18.20 -0.74 19.90
C PRO A 9 -17.58 -2.00 20.49
N SER A 10 -17.50 -3.06 19.68
CA SER A 10 -16.81 -4.31 20.03
C SER A 10 -15.29 -4.14 20.24
N SER A 11 -14.74 -3.00 19.84
CA SER A 11 -13.32 -2.63 19.97
C SER A 11 -13.00 -1.86 21.25
N THR A 12 -13.92 -1.81 22.22
CA THR A 12 -13.66 -1.18 23.52
C THR A 12 -12.58 -1.94 24.29
N VAL A 13 -11.68 -1.20 24.93
CA VAL A 13 -10.59 -1.77 25.76
C VAL A 13 -11.05 -1.95 27.21
N PHE A 14 -12.18 -1.35 27.58
CA PHE A 14 -12.76 -1.45 28.92
C PHE A 14 -13.62 -2.70 29.05
N VAL A 15 -13.30 -3.55 30.02
CA VAL A 15 -13.97 -4.84 30.26
C VAL A 15 -15.48 -4.67 30.44
N GLU A 16 -15.93 -3.69 31.24
CA GLU A 16 -17.35 -3.40 31.45
C GLU A 16 -18.06 -2.93 30.17
N GLY A 17 -17.36 -2.19 29.31
CA GLY A 17 -17.88 -1.80 28.01
C GLY A 17 -18.06 -3.01 27.09
N PHE A 18 -17.12 -3.97 27.16
CA PHE A 18 -17.19 -5.19 26.36
C PHE A 18 -18.30 -6.13 26.86
N SER A 19 -18.48 -6.25 28.18
CA SER A 19 -19.60 -6.99 28.78
C SER A 19 -20.95 -6.43 28.34
N ARG A 20 -21.11 -5.10 28.35
CA ARG A 20 -22.33 -4.44 27.82
C ARG A 20 -22.55 -4.75 26.35
N PHE A 21 -21.49 -4.70 25.54
CA PHE A 21 -21.57 -5.09 24.13
C PHE A 21 -22.01 -6.54 23.95
N LEU A 22 -21.49 -7.49 24.73
CA LEU A 22 -21.89 -8.90 24.65
C LEU A 22 -23.37 -9.09 25.01
N GLN A 23 -23.85 -8.38 26.04
CA GLN A 23 -25.26 -8.43 26.44
C GLN A 23 -26.16 -7.87 25.35
N ALA A 24 -25.87 -6.67 24.84
CA ALA A 24 -26.61 -6.07 23.72
C ALA A 24 -26.56 -6.95 22.46
N ARG A 25 -25.42 -7.58 22.16
CA ARG A 25 -25.28 -8.52 21.05
C ARG A 25 -26.12 -9.78 21.25
N SER A 26 -26.21 -10.30 22.47
CA SER A 26 -27.06 -11.45 22.80
C SER A 26 -28.53 -11.11 22.59
N GLU A 27 -28.99 -9.99 23.14
CA GLU A 27 -30.37 -9.50 23.03
C GLU A 27 -30.80 -9.28 21.58
N GLN A 28 -29.92 -8.70 20.76
CA GLN A 28 -30.22 -8.42 19.35
C GLN A 28 -29.98 -9.63 18.43
N SER A 29 -29.38 -10.73 18.93
CA SER A 29 -28.97 -11.88 18.12
C SER A 29 -30.14 -12.55 17.41
N THR A 30 -31.28 -12.72 18.09
CA THR A 30 -32.48 -13.36 17.54
C THR A 30 -33.09 -12.54 16.40
N VAL A 31 -33.20 -11.22 16.59
CA VAL A 31 -33.71 -10.27 15.60
C VAL A 31 -32.82 -10.24 14.37
N LEU A 32 -31.49 -10.12 14.56
CA LEU A 32 -30.53 -10.11 13.47
C LEU A 32 -30.46 -11.46 12.76
N SER A 33 -30.47 -12.57 13.49
CA SER A 33 -30.46 -13.92 12.92
C SER A 33 -31.68 -14.17 12.05
N ARG A 34 -32.88 -13.77 12.49
CA ARG A 34 -34.10 -13.86 11.68
C ARG A 34 -34.01 -12.99 10.43
N PHE A 35 -33.56 -11.74 10.57
CA PHE A 35 -33.41 -10.83 9.43
C PHE A 35 -32.39 -11.33 8.40
N TYR A 36 -31.19 -11.69 8.85
CA TYR A 36 -30.12 -12.22 7.99
C TYR A 36 -30.37 -13.66 7.51
N GLY A 37 -31.28 -14.36 8.18
CA GLY A 37 -31.72 -15.72 7.87
C GLY A 37 -32.79 -15.80 6.79
N HIS A 38 -33.44 -14.72 6.40
CA HIS A 38 -34.49 -14.75 5.37
C HIS A 38 -34.20 -13.77 4.23
N THR A 39 -34.30 -14.21 2.98
CA THR A 39 -34.45 -13.27 1.85
C THR A 39 -35.92 -13.13 1.49
N ILE A 40 -36.40 -11.89 1.41
CA ILE A 40 -37.68 -11.58 0.79
C ILE A 40 -37.38 -11.42 -0.71
N THR A 41 -37.58 -12.50 -1.47
CA THR A 41 -37.62 -12.45 -2.94
C THR A 41 -39.00 -12.90 -3.41
N ASN A 42 -39.42 -12.48 -4.60
CA ASN A 42 -40.72 -12.85 -5.20
C ASN A 42 -40.90 -14.38 -5.45
N HIS A 43 -39.89 -15.18 -5.11
CA HIS A 43 -39.93 -16.63 -5.13
C HIS A 43 -39.67 -17.13 -3.71
N ASP A 44 -40.47 -18.09 -3.24
CA ASP A 44 -40.39 -18.74 -1.91
C ASP A 44 -39.10 -19.56 -1.67
N ASN A 45 -38.06 -19.34 -2.48
CA ASN A 45 -36.77 -19.97 -2.32
C ASN A 45 -36.03 -19.28 -1.17
N GLY A 46 -36.26 -19.78 0.05
CA GLY A 46 -35.70 -19.30 1.32
C GLY A 46 -34.18 -19.43 1.43
N TYR A 47 -33.43 -18.63 0.66
CA TYR A 47 -32.00 -18.47 0.86
C TYR A 47 -31.74 -17.46 1.98
N LEU A 48 -30.76 -17.72 2.86
CA LEU A 48 -30.39 -16.77 3.90
C LEU A 48 -29.82 -15.50 3.26
N LEU A 49 -30.30 -14.30 3.61
CA LEU A 49 -29.76 -13.00 3.13
C LEU A 49 -28.25 -12.92 3.35
N PHE A 50 -27.78 -13.46 4.47
CA PHE A 50 -26.36 -13.63 4.75
C PHE A 50 -25.63 -14.41 3.66
N ARG A 51 -26.14 -15.56 3.22
CA ARG A 51 -25.53 -16.36 2.15
C ARG A 51 -25.48 -15.59 0.83
N LYS A 52 -26.56 -14.87 0.49
CA LYS A 52 -26.61 -14.02 -0.71
C LYS A 52 -25.57 -12.90 -0.65
N ALA A 53 -25.46 -12.21 0.49
CA ALA A 53 -24.47 -11.16 0.70
C ALA A 53 -23.04 -11.70 0.63
N CYS A 54 -22.75 -12.84 1.27
CA CYS A 54 -21.45 -13.51 1.19
C CYS A 54 -21.09 -13.91 -0.25
N LEU A 55 -22.05 -14.49 -0.98
CA LEU A 55 -21.85 -14.89 -2.38
C LEU A 55 -21.59 -13.67 -3.28
N SER A 56 -22.36 -12.60 -3.10
CA SER A 56 -22.15 -11.32 -3.79
C SER A 56 -20.76 -10.73 -3.48
N ALA A 57 -20.36 -10.70 -2.21
CA ALA A 57 -19.04 -10.24 -1.80
C ALA A 57 -17.92 -11.07 -2.44
N TYR A 58 -18.09 -12.40 -2.50
CA TYR A 58 -17.16 -13.30 -3.18
C TYR A 58 -17.04 -12.96 -4.67
N PHE A 59 -18.15 -12.88 -5.40
CA PHE A 59 -18.15 -12.56 -6.83
C PHE A 59 -17.56 -11.18 -7.12
N ASN A 60 -17.93 -10.17 -6.33
CA ASN A 60 -17.41 -8.82 -6.48
C ASN A 60 -15.91 -8.75 -6.22
N LYS A 61 -15.40 -9.52 -5.24
CA LYS A 61 -13.95 -9.64 -5.01
C LYS A 61 -13.23 -10.28 -6.19
N GLN A 62 -13.81 -11.33 -6.80
CA GLN A 62 -13.22 -11.94 -8.00
C GLN A 62 -13.19 -10.95 -9.17
N ARG A 63 -14.30 -10.27 -9.46
CA ARG A 63 -14.39 -9.26 -10.53
C ARG A 63 -13.41 -8.10 -10.32
N ALA A 64 -13.33 -7.57 -9.10
CA ALA A 64 -12.43 -6.49 -8.74
C ALA A 64 -10.95 -6.88 -8.89
N ASN A 65 -10.61 -8.16 -8.66
CA ASN A 65 -9.27 -8.68 -8.85
C ASN A 65 -8.95 -9.02 -10.31
N GLN A 66 -9.94 -9.40 -11.11
CA GLN A 66 -9.75 -9.79 -12.50
C GLN A 66 -9.42 -8.60 -13.41
N LYS A 67 -10.11 -7.46 -13.21
CA LYS A 67 -9.91 -6.24 -14.00
C LYS A 67 -8.44 -5.73 -14.02
N PRO A 68 -7.75 -5.55 -12.87
CA PRO A 68 -6.37 -5.10 -12.89
C PRO A 68 -5.45 -6.11 -13.56
N ILE A 69 -5.69 -7.42 -13.41
CA ILE A 69 -4.89 -8.46 -14.06
C ILE A 69 -5.02 -8.39 -15.59
N GLN A 70 -6.24 -8.25 -16.11
CA GLN A 70 -6.46 -8.09 -17.55
C GLN A 70 -5.79 -6.83 -18.08
N ASN A 71 -5.92 -5.71 -17.38
CA ASN A 71 -5.28 -4.45 -17.77
C ASN A 71 -3.75 -4.55 -17.75
N LEU A 72 -3.18 -5.26 -16.78
CA LEU A 72 -1.75 -5.50 -16.69
C LEU A 72 -1.26 -6.38 -17.85
N GLY A 73 -1.97 -7.46 -18.16
CA GLY A 73 -1.66 -8.32 -19.31
C GLY A 73 -1.76 -7.57 -20.64
N ALA A 74 -2.81 -6.77 -20.84
CA ALA A 74 -2.98 -5.96 -22.04
C ALA A 74 -1.90 -4.89 -22.20
N LYS A 75 -1.43 -4.30 -21.08
CA LYS A 75 -0.44 -3.21 -21.11
C LYS A 75 1.00 -3.71 -21.28
N PHE A 76 1.35 -4.81 -20.62
CA PHE A 76 2.74 -5.28 -20.53
C PHE A 76 3.02 -6.56 -21.33
N GLY A 77 1.98 -7.23 -21.85
CA GLY A 77 2.10 -8.48 -22.60
C GLY A 77 2.29 -9.71 -21.73
N GLU A 78 2.34 -10.87 -22.38
CA GLU A 78 2.68 -12.14 -21.74
C GLU A 78 4.16 -12.18 -21.34
N GLY A 79 4.45 -12.75 -20.16
CA GLY A 79 5.81 -12.82 -19.61
C GLY A 79 6.26 -11.58 -18.82
N ALA A 80 5.36 -10.63 -18.54
CA ALA A 80 5.67 -9.49 -17.68
C ALA A 80 6.12 -9.93 -16.27
N MET A 81 7.26 -9.38 -15.82
CA MET A 81 7.80 -9.59 -14.49
C MET A 81 7.49 -8.40 -13.59
N PHE A 82 6.91 -8.65 -12.42
CA PHE A 82 6.66 -7.63 -11.41
C PHE A 82 7.74 -7.66 -10.35
N VAL A 83 8.37 -6.51 -10.14
CA VAL A 83 9.39 -6.33 -9.11
C VAL A 83 8.85 -5.32 -8.11
N MET A 84 8.77 -5.72 -6.85
CA MET A 84 8.20 -4.93 -5.77
C MET A 84 9.23 -4.71 -4.66
N GLY A 85 9.17 -3.56 -4.00
CA GLY A 85 9.89 -3.34 -2.75
C GLY A 85 9.31 -4.18 -1.61
N ASN A 86 10.16 -4.59 -0.68
CA ASN A 86 9.76 -5.22 0.59
C ASN A 86 9.31 -4.19 1.66
N TRP A 87 9.19 -2.90 1.31
CA TRP A 87 8.77 -1.87 2.25
C TRP A 87 7.42 -2.20 2.90
N SER A 88 7.37 -2.05 4.21
CA SER A 88 6.16 -2.22 5.01
C SER A 88 6.01 -1.04 5.96
N ALA A 89 4.79 -0.58 6.16
CA ALA A 89 4.44 0.37 7.20
C ALA A 89 3.29 -0.17 8.05
N PRO A 90 3.21 0.24 9.32
CA PRO A 90 2.03 -0.02 10.14
C PRO A 90 0.79 0.56 9.47
N HIS A 91 -0.34 -0.13 9.60
CA HIS A 91 -1.60 0.31 9.03
C HIS A 91 -2.01 1.66 9.61
N ALA A 92 -2.10 2.67 8.75
CA ALA A 92 -2.61 3.98 9.16
C ALA A 92 -4.12 3.87 9.42
N ARG A 93 -4.57 4.42 10.56
CA ARG A 93 -5.99 4.46 10.92
C ARG A 93 -6.77 5.18 9.81
N TYR A 94 -7.92 4.63 9.41
CA TYR A 94 -8.77 5.14 8.32
C TYR A 94 -8.20 5.04 6.90
N HIS A 95 -7.10 4.31 6.71
CA HIS A 95 -6.59 3.98 5.38
C HIS A 95 -6.81 2.50 5.07
N GLU A 96 -7.06 2.20 3.80
CA GLU A 96 -7.17 0.82 3.35
C GLU A 96 -5.86 0.06 3.64
N PRO A 97 -5.93 -1.18 4.16
CA PRO A 97 -4.74 -1.99 4.38
C PRO A 97 -3.93 -2.15 3.10
N ILE A 98 -2.60 -2.00 3.21
CA ILE A 98 -1.69 -2.24 2.09
C ILE A 98 -1.83 -3.69 1.66
N ARG A 99 -2.35 -3.92 0.45
CA ARG A 99 -2.65 -5.26 -0.09
C ARG A 99 -1.38 -6.02 -0.54
N GLY A 100 -0.27 -5.94 0.19
CA GLY A 100 1.01 -6.51 -0.25
C GLY A 100 0.95 -8.01 -0.52
N LEU A 101 0.71 -8.82 0.51
CA LEU A 101 0.71 -10.29 0.38
C LEU A 101 -0.41 -10.80 -0.55
N GLY A 102 -1.62 -10.26 -0.40
CA GLY A 102 -2.78 -10.65 -1.21
C GLY A 102 -2.59 -10.34 -2.69
N PHE A 103 -2.04 -9.17 -3.02
CA PHE A 103 -1.78 -8.77 -4.41
C PHE A 103 -0.65 -9.59 -5.05
N ARG A 104 0.42 -9.90 -4.30
CA ARG A 104 1.45 -10.83 -4.78
C ARG A 104 0.90 -12.22 -5.08
N ARG A 105 0.06 -12.78 -4.21
CA ARG A 105 -0.63 -14.06 -4.45
C ARG A 105 -1.54 -13.98 -5.67
N LEU A 106 -2.24 -12.86 -5.84
CA LEU A 106 -3.12 -12.63 -6.98
C LEU A 106 -2.33 -12.64 -8.31
N LEU A 107 -1.21 -11.93 -8.37
CA LEU A 107 -0.34 -11.88 -9.56
C LEU A 107 0.24 -13.27 -9.88
N LYS A 108 0.80 -13.95 -8.88
CA LYS A 108 1.33 -15.32 -9.05
C LYS A 108 0.28 -16.31 -9.54
N LYS A 109 -0.96 -16.22 -9.04
CA LYS A 109 -2.07 -17.07 -9.47
C LYS A 109 -2.39 -16.93 -10.97
N HIS A 110 -2.14 -15.75 -11.55
CA HIS A 110 -2.39 -15.48 -12.97
C HIS A 110 -1.11 -15.60 -13.82
N GLY A 111 -0.10 -16.33 -13.35
CA GLY A 111 1.10 -16.64 -14.13
C GLY A 111 2.15 -15.54 -14.19
N PHE A 112 1.96 -14.41 -13.50
CA PHE A 112 3.00 -13.38 -13.44
C PHE A 112 4.14 -13.79 -12.51
N GLN A 113 5.37 -13.54 -12.97
CA GLN A 113 6.54 -13.66 -12.12
C GLN A 113 6.60 -12.46 -11.17
N VAL A 114 6.72 -12.71 -9.87
CA VAL A 114 6.73 -11.65 -8.85
C VAL A 114 7.94 -11.80 -7.95
N TYR A 115 8.78 -10.78 -7.93
CA TYR A 115 9.99 -10.68 -7.12
C TYR A 115 9.85 -9.58 -6.08
N LEU A 116 10.49 -9.80 -4.93
CA LEU A 116 10.65 -8.79 -3.89
C LEU A 116 12.13 -8.39 -3.84
N ILE A 117 12.37 -7.09 -3.93
CA ILE A 117 13.68 -6.49 -3.73
C ILE A 117 13.71 -5.85 -2.36
N ASP A 118 14.87 -5.92 -1.72
CA ASP A 118 15.13 -5.16 -0.51
C ASP A 118 15.25 -3.67 -0.83
N GLU A 119 14.32 -2.87 -0.33
CA GLU A 119 14.31 -1.41 -0.52
C GLU A 119 15.31 -0.70 0.42
N TYR A 120 16.03 -1.44 1.26
CA TYR A 120 16.92 -0.85 2.23
C TYR A 120 17.87 0.18 1.59
N LYS A 121 17.74 1.44 2.06
CA LYS A 121 18.50 2.62 1.61
C LYS A 121 18.40 3.00 0.14
N THR A 122 17.57 2.35 -0.69
CA THR A 122 17.48 2.67 -2.12
C THR A 122 17.07 4.13 -2.35
N SER A 123 16.22 4.71 -1.51
CA SER A 123 15.84 6.13 -1.65
C SER A 123 16.92 7.12 -1.14
N ARG A 124 17.99 6.61 -0.52
CA ARG A 124 19.13 7.40 0.00
C ARG A 124 20.36 7.28 -0.90
N CYS A 125 20.38 6.29 -1.79
CA CYS A 125 21.45 6.06 -2.75
C CYS A 125 21.24 6.87 -4.03
N CYS A 126 22.29 7.55 -4.50
CA CYS A 126 22.24 8.29 -5.75
C CYS A 126 22.46 7.33 -6.93
N PRO A 127 21.53 7.26 -7.91
CA PRO A 127 21.66 6.35 -9.05
C PRO A 127 22.88 6.58 -9.95
N THR A 128 23.56 7.73 -9.83
CA THR A 128 24.74 8.04 -10.64
C THR A 128 26.05 7.62 -9.97
N CYS A 129 26.18 7.80 -8.65
CA CYS A 129 27.42 7.45 -7.95
C CYS A 129 27.34 6.20 -7.08
N HIS A 130 26.16 5.58 -6.99
CA HIS A 130 25.92 4.36 -6.21
C HIS A 130 26.43 4.46 -4.76
N ASN A 131 26.27 5.65 -4.17
CA ASN A 131 26.64 5.95 -2.80
C ASN A 131 25.43 6.54 -2.08
N GLU A 132 25.38 6.37 -0.76
CA GLU A 132 24.32 6.85 0.12
C GLU A 132 24.36 8.38 0.37
N SER A 133 24.35 9.15 -0.72
CA SER A 133 24.59 10.58 -0.77
C SER A 133 23.33 11.44 -0.96
N LEU A 134 22.15 10.84 -1.10
CA LEU A 134 20.91 11.61 -1.23
C LEU A 134 20.44 12.10 0.15
N ARG A 135 20.09 13.38 0.22
CA ARG A 135 19.58 14.05 1.43
C ARG A 135 18.41 14.98 1.09
N THR A 136 17.46 15.10 2.00
CA THR A 136 16.44 16.15 1.96
C THR A 136 17.08 17.50 2.27
N PHE A 137 16.53 18.57 1.70
CA PHE A 137 17.08 19.92 1.89
C PHE A 137 16.01 21.00 1.80
N ARG A 138 15.01 20.82 0.92
CA ARG A 138 13.97 21.82 0.70
C ARG A 138 12.90 21.73 1.77
N ARG A 139 12.54 22.88 2.37
CA ARG A 139 11.30 23.04 3.14
C ARG A 139 10.26 23.73 2.26
N VAL A 140 9.00 23.31 2.41
CA VAL A 140 7.86 23.87 1.68
C VAL A 140 6.75 24.22 2.68
N PRO A 141 5.84 25.16 2.35
CA PRO A 141 4.64 25.38 3.15
C PRO A 141 3.90 24.08 3.35
N ASN A 142 3.34 23.87 4.55
CA ASN A 142 2.65 22.63 4.87
C ASN A 142 1.47 22.42 3.89
N PRO A 143 1.44 21.30 3.13
CA PRO A 143 0.38 21.04 2.17
C PRO A 143 -1.00 20.88 2.84
N ARG A 144 -1.04 20.63 4.15
CA ARG A 144 -2.27 20.50 4.94
C ARG A 144 -2.62 21.87 5.55
N PRO A 145 -3.62 22.62 5.02
CA PRO A 145 -3.88 23.98 5.45
C PRO A 145 -4.17 24.10 6.94
N TYR A 146 -4.98 23.18 7.47
CA TYR A 146 -5.34 23.10 8.89
C TYR A 146 -4.17 22.81 9.85
N GLN A 147 -3.01 22.38 9.33
CA GLN A 147 -1.81 22.17 10.15
C GLN A 147 -0.82 23.33 10.06
N ARG A 148 -1.06 24.34 9.21
CA ARG A 148 -0.11 25.45 8.99
C ARG A 148 0.07 26.35 10.20
N GLU A 149 -0.98 26.51 11.01
CA GLU A 149 -0.92 27.31 12.24
C GLU A 149 0.10 26.75 13.23
N ARG A 150 0.11 25.43 13.43
CA ARG A 150 1.04 24.74 14.34
C ARG A 150 2.37 24.37 13.67
N TYR A 151 2.33 24.04 12.38
CA TYR A 151 3.48 23.60 11.58
C TYR A 151 3.46 24.28 10.21
N SER A 152 4.03 25.48 10.13
CA SER A 152 3.98 26.33 8.93
C SER A 152 4.72 25.73 7.72
N THR A 153 5.86 25.08 7.96
CA THR A 153 6.68 24.44 6.92
C THR A 153 7.04 23.00 7.25
N VAL A 154 7.08 22.17 6.21
CA VAL A 154 7.47 20.76 6.29
C VAL A 154 8.63 20.48 5.35
N VAL A 155 9.41 19.45 5.65
CA VAL A 155 10.49 18.99 4.77
C VAL A 155 9.88 18.32 3.54
N CYS A 156 10.33 18.72 2.34
CA CYS A 156 9.94 18.08 1.10
C CYS A 156 10.73 16.78 0.94
N HIS A 157 10.11 15.64 1.24
CA HIS A 157 10.75 14.32 1.14
C HIS A 157 10.84 13.80 -0.30
N GLY A 158 10.03 14.32 -1.22
CA GLY A 158 10.03 13.89 -2.62
C GLY A 158 11.20 14.44 -3.46
N LEU A 159 11.87 15.49 -2.98
CA LEU A 159 12.98 16.14 -3.67
C LEU A 159 14.27 15.98 -2.86
N LEU A 160 15.26 15.34 -3.46
CA LEU A 160 16.53 15.01 -2.84
C LEU A 160 17.68 15.70 -3.57
N ARG A 161 18.73 16.06 -2.83
CA ARG A 161 20.01 16.50 -3.40
C ARG A 161 21.09 15.46 -3.16
N CYS A 162 21.95 15.23 -4.14
CA CYS A 162 23.15 14.42 -3.97
C CYS A 162 24.28 15.26 -3.38
N THR A 163 24.84 14.83 -2.24
CA THR A 163 25.95 15.52 -1.57
C THR A 163 27.34 15.11 -2.09
N ASN A 164 27.42 14.09 -2.96
CA ASN A 164 28.68 13.61 -3.50
C ASN A 164 29.26 14.64 -4.49
N LEU A 165 30.50 15.07 -4.26
CA LEU A 165 31.22 16.03 -5.10
C LEU A 165 31.38 15.53 -6.54
N TYR A 166 31.61 14.23 -6.73
CA TYR A 166 31.74 13.62 -8.07
C TYR A 166 30.42 13.59 -8.86
N CYS A 167 29.28 13.82 -8.22
CA CYS A 167 27.98 13.91 -8.90
C CYS A 167 27.61 15.33 -9.36
N ARG A 168 28.44 16.34 -9.05
CA ARG A 168 28.17 17.73 -9.42
C ARG A 168 28.20 17.87 -10.94
N PRO A 169 27.28 18.65 -11.53
CA PRO A 169 27.31 18.89 -12.97
C PRO A 169 28.57 19.68 -13.34
N THR A 170 29.30 19.22 -14.36
CA THR A 170 30.62 19.71 -14.77
C THR A 170 30.67 21.19 -15.17
N MET A 171 29.52 21.79 -15.47
CA MET A 171 29.37 23.18 -15.94
C MET A 171 28.62 24.09 -14.95
N ALA A 172 28.42 23.63 -13.72
CA ALA A 172 27.56 24.31 -12.76
C ALA A 172 28.41 24.89 -11.61
N ALA A 173 28.12 26.15 -11.24
CA ALA A 173 28.73 26.81 -10.08
C ALA A 173 28.79 25.88 -8.85
N LEU A 174 29.77 26.07 -7.95
CA LEU A 174 30.04 25.18 -6.81
C LEU A 174 28.80 24.81 -5.96
N ASP A 175 27.74 25.63 -6.00
CA ASP A 175 26.49 25.47 -5.25
C ASP A 175 25.39 24.66 -5.97
N ARG A 176 25.62 24.19 -7.20
CA ARG A 176 24.61 23.44 -7.95
C ARG A 176 24.76 21.94 -7.73
N TYR A 177 23.97 21.42 -6.80
CA TYR A 177 23.85 19.99 -6.53
C TYR A 177 23.01 19.28 -7.60
N ARG A 178 23.31 18.01 -7.87
CA ARG A 178 22.42 17.13 -8.64
C ARG A 178 21.16 16.83 -7.82
N LEU A 179 20.00 17.08 -8.42
CA LEU A 179 18.71 16.86 -7.79
C LEU A 179 18.05 15.59 -8.31
N TRP A 180 17.29 14.94 -7.45
CA TRP A 180 16.54 13.73 -7.75
C TRP A 180 15.11 13.83 -7.22
N ASN A 181 14.16 13.43 -8.04
CA ASN A 181 12.89 12.96 -7.53
C ASN A 181 13.14 11.63 -6.79
N ARG A 182 12.64 11.50 -5.56
CA ARG A 182 12.86 10.34 -4.70
C ARG A 182 12.41 9.04 -5.35
N ASP A 183 11.22 9.02 -5.94
CA ASP A 183 10.62 7.82 -6.51
C ASP A 183 11.37 7.39 -7.77
N VAL A 184 11.79 8.36 -8.58
CA VAL A 184 12.65 8.09 -9.75
C VAL A 184 13.99 7.49 -9.33
N ALA A 185 14.61 8.03 -8.26
CA ALA A 185 15.87 7.47 -7.75
C ALA A 185 15.71 6.02 -7.27
N VAL A 186 14.63 5.72 -6.54
CA VAL A 186 14.31 4.35 -6.09
C VAL A 186 14.14 3.41 -7.30
N CYS A 187 13.37 3.81 -8.31
CA CYS A 187 13.16 3.00 -9.52
C CYS A 187 14.46 2.71 -10.27
N LEU A 188 15.36 3.69 -10.39
CA LEU A 188 16.66 3.48 -11.04
C LEU A 188 17.57 2.55 -10.22
N ASN A 189 17.54 2.64 -8.90
CA ASN A 189 18.30 1.75 -8.03
C ASN A 189 17.76 0.31 -8.09
N TYR A 190 16.45 0.12 -8.17
CA TYR A 190 15.85 -1.20 -8.44
C TYR A 190 16.32 -1.77 -9.78
N LEU A 191 16.33 -0.95 -10.82
CA LEU A 191 16.83 -1.39 -12.13
C LEU A 191 18.32 -1.77 -12.06
N HIS A 192 19.13 -1.04 -11.29
CA HIS A 192 20.53 -1.38 -11.07
C HIS A 192 20.70 -2.73 -10.38
N ILE A 193 19.95 -2.98 -9.29
CA ILE A 193 19.95 -4.28 -8.58
C ILE A 193 19.54 -5.41 -9.53
N LEU A 194 18.45 -5.23 -10.28
CA LEU A 194 17.94 -6.24 -11.21
C LEU A 194 18.95 -6.59 -12.30
N ARG A 195 19.64 -5.59 -12.84
CA ARG A 195 20.70 -5.80 -13.84
C ARG A 195 21.86 -6.56 -13.24
N GLY A 196 22.29 -6.22 -12.03
CA GLY A 196 23.35 -6.95 -11.31
C GLY A 196 23.00 -8.42 -11.08
N LEU A 197 21.78 -8.68 -10.61
CA LEU A 197 21.27 -10.04 -10.40
C LEU A 197 21.22 -10.85 -11.71
N ARG A 198 20.79 -10.22 -12.81
CA ARG A 198 20.71 -10.89 -14.12
C ARG A 198 22.08 -11.22 -14.70
N LEU A 199 23.07 -10.33 -14.52
CA LEU A 199 24.40 -10.50 -15.09
C LEU A 199 25.29 -11.43 -14.28
N ASN A 200 25.29 -11.28 -12.95
CA ASN A 200 26.29 -11.91 -12.07
C ASN A 200 25.68 -12.84 -11.01
N GLY A 201 24.35 -12.98 -10.97
CA GLY A 201 23.65 -13.72 -9.90
C GLY A 201 23.76 -13.07 -8.52
N MET A 202 24.33 -11.87 -8.43
CA MET A 202 24.66 -11.20 -7.18
C MET A 202 24.00 -9.82 -7.09
N VAL A 203 23.60 -9.43 -5.88
CA VAL A 203 23.23 -8.03 -5.60
C VAL A 203 24.50 -7.18 -5.67
N PRO A 204 24.50 -6.04 -6.40
CA PRO A 204 25.66 -5.16 -6.46
C PRO A 204 26.16 -4.76 -5.07
N HIS A 205 27.49 -4.79 -4.85
CA HIS A 205 28.10 -4.36 -3.58
C HIS A 205 27.89 -2.87 -3.27
N ARG A 206 27.53 -2.06 -4.27
CA ARG A 206 27.13 -0.67 -4.14
C ARG A 206 25.73 -0.49 -4.72
N LEU A 207 24.88 0.23 -4.01
CA LEU A 207 23.51 0.62 -4.43
C LEU A 207 23.52 2.04 -4.99
#